data_AF-A0A261QKE8-F1
#
_entry.id   AF-A0A261QKE8-F1
#
_cell.length_a   1.000
_cell.length_b   1.000
_cell.length_c   1.000
_cell.angle_alpha   90.00
_cell.angle_beta   90.00
_cell.angle_gamma   90.00
#
_symmetry.space_group_name_H-M   'P 1'
#
loop_
_entity.id
_entity.type
_entity.pdbx_description
1 polymer ?
#
loop_
_entity_poly.entity_id
_entity_poly.type
_entity_poly.pdbx_seq_one_letter_code
_entity_poly.pdbx_strand_id
1 'polypeptide(L)'
;MKLIICGNGFDIHHGFQTSYKDYKEFLLKEHPHSFRAFEEFQYISLTNSNRWSDLEGSLTINYEDCVSDSLAVFYPDLNNDSDSRWYDFQIDLEDQTKFIYDFTGLYLFEWLDNVDYTLAEHTLDLNLNDLYITFNYTSTLERVYEIPIDNIFHIHGSIEKVERSQIQNWFIPYFRTIEDAEIAEQFQADEFNSDIIREYIQFGSIYNDPLQIKEDLEKRYGDDDFYSVSIEPGIANLIDFCNVATKDIKRNYEYLKKYIIQNEIDQVIIMGHSIMGVDNDYYNDIIVPLLKDCFWTFYYYNNENLNDIKQFVEKFSIEKYEYIKW
;
A
#
# COMPACT_ATOMS: atom_id res chain seq x y z
N MET A 1 -21.73 -3.90 22.62
CA MET A 1 -21.73 -3.68 21.16
C MET A 1 -20.75 -4.64 20.49
N LYS A 2 -20.91 -4.93 19.19
CA LYS A 2 -19.92 -5.73 18.44
C LYS A 2 -18.95 -4.81 17.68
N LEU A 3 -17.70 -5.23 17.61
CA LEU A 3 -16.70 -4.67 16.70
C LEU A 3 -16.42 -5.70 15.59
N ILE A 4 -16.76 -5.38 14.35
CA ILE A 4 -16.50 -6.21 13.19
C ILE A 4 -15.23 -5.69 12.53
N ILE A 5 -14.26 -6.57 12.29
CA ILE A 5 -13.02 -6.26 11.61
C ILE A 5 -13.00 -7.03 10.29
N CYS A 6 -12.94 -6.30 9.18
CA CYS A 6 -13.00 -6.88 7.84
C CYS A 6 -11.73 -6.56 7.02
N GLY A 7 -11.32 -7.52 6.21
CA GLY A 7 -10.23 -7.37 5.23
C GLY A 7 -10.66 -7.81 3.84
N ASN A 8 -9.71 -7.96 2.92
CA ASN A 8 -10.03 -8.09 1.50
C ASN A 8 -10.87 -9.34 1.16
N GLY A 9 -10.76 -10.40 1.98
CA GLY A 9 -11.64 -11.57 1.87
C GLY A 9 -13.12 -11.23 2.06
N PHE A 10 -13.45 -10.11 2.71
CA PHE A 10 -14.80 -9.56 2.77
C PHE A 10 -15.28 -9.08 1.41
N ASP A 11 -14.52 -8.24 0.71
CA ASP A 11 -14.91 -7.79 -0.64
C ASP A 11 -14.99 -8.95 -1.62
N ILE A 12 -14.02 -9.86 -1.56
CA ILE A 12 -14.01 -11.09 -2.39
C ILE A 12 -15.24 -11.96 -2.11
N HIS A 13 -15.70 -12.04 -0.86
CA HIS A 13 -16.93 -12.78 -0.53
C HIS A 13 -18.16 -12.19 -1.23
N HIS A 14 -18.16 -10.88 -1.48
CA HIS A 14 -19.20 -10.20 -2.24
C HIS A 14 -19.02 -10.28 -3.76
N GLY A 15 -18.04 -11.07 -4.24
CA GLY A 15 -17.78 -11.24 -5.66
C GLY A 15 -17.01 -10.10 -6.30
N PHE A 16 -16.48 -9.14 -5.52
CA PHE A 16 -15.69 -8.05 -6.07
C PHE A 16 -14.28 -8.51 -6.47
N GLN A 17 -13.79 -7.95 -7.57
CA GLN A 17 -12.46 -8.22 -8.13
C GLN A 17 -11.39 -7.36 -7.46
N THR A 18 -11.24 -7.52 -6.15
CA THR A 18 -10.35 -6.70 -5.29
C THR A 18 -9.12 -7.47 -4.83
N SER A 19 -8.86 -8.67 -5.36
CA SER A 19 -7.64 -9.41 -5.03
C SER A 19 -6.42 -8.80 -5.73
N TYR A 20 -5.21 -9.00 -5.21
CA TYR A 20 -3.99 -8.58 -5.90
C TYR A 20 -3.78 -9.29 -7.25
N LYS A 21 -4.42 -10.45 -7.46
CA LYS A 21 -4.48 -11.08 -8.77
C LYS A 21 -5.33 -10.26 -9.75
N ASP A 22 -6.44 -9.69 -9.29
CA ASP A 22 -7.28 -8.84 -10.12
C ASP A 22 -6.56 -7.52 -10.43
N TYR A 23 -5.82 -6.95 -9.47
CA TYR A 23 -4.99 -5.78 -9.72
C TYR A 23 -3.91 -6.06 -10.78
N LYS A 24 -3.27 -7.23 -10.71
CA LYS A 24 -2.35 -7.70 -11.75
C LYS A 24 -3.01 -7.75 -13.13
N GLU A 25 -4.21 -8.33 -13.22
CA GLU A 25 -4.96 -8.45 -14.47
C GLU A 25 -5.39 -7.07 -15.01
N PHE A 26 -5.76 -6.14 -14.13
CA PHE A 26 -6.03 -4.74 -14.47
C PHE A 26 -4.79 -4.05 -15.07
N LEU A 27 -3.64 -4.11 -14.39
CA LEU A 27 -2.41 -3.50 -14.88
C LEU A 27 -1.93 -4.12 -16.19
N LEU A 28 -2.07 -5.45 -16.37
CA LEU A 28 -1.77 -6.12 -17.63
C LEU A 28 -2.60 -5.60 -18.80
N LYS A 29 -3.85 -5.18 -18.54
CA LYS A 29 -4.81 -4.76 -19.56
C LYS A 29 -4.73 -3.27 -19.86
N GLU A 30 -4.73 -2.43 -18.83
CA GLU A 30 -4.83 -0.97 -18.95
C GLU A 30 -3.45 -0.29 -18.89
N HIS A 31 -2.50 -0.81 -18.08
CA HIS A 31 -1.21 -0.17 -17.80
C HIS A 31 0.01 -1.12 -17.97
N PRO A 32 0.20 -1.73 -19.16
CA PRO A 32 1.18 -2.80 -19.35
C PRO A 32 2.64 -2.37 -19.15
N HIS A 33 2.93 -1.06 -19.29
CA HIS A 33 4.25 -0.49 -19.03
C HIS A 33 4.61 -0.54 -17.54
N SER A 34 3.69 -0.13 -16.66
CA SER A 34 3.89 -0.20 -15.20
C SER A 34 3.94 -1.63 -14.71
N PHE A 35 3.08 -2.52 -15.24
CA PHE A 35 3.18 -3.96 -14.97
C PHE A 35 4.57 -4.53 -15.30
N ARG A 36 5.09 -4.22 -16.50
CA ARG A 36 6.41 -4.69 -16.92
C ARG A 36 7.51 -4.13 -16.02
N ALA A 37 7.48 -2.83 -15.74
CA ALA A 37 8.46 -2.18 -14.88
C ALA A 37 8.48 -2.83 -13.48
N PHE A 38 7.32 -3.07 -12.88
CA PHE A 38 7.22 -3.78 -11.60
C PHE A 38 7.77 -5.21 -11.65
N GLU A 39 7.48 -5.99 -12.70
CA GLU A 39 8.00 -7.37 -12.82
C GLU A 39 9.51 -7.42 -13.09
N GLU A 40 10.05 -6.46 -13.86
CA GLU A 40 11.46 -6.38 -14.24
C GLU A 40 12.33 -5.74 -13.16
N PHE A 41 11.76 -4.91 -12.28
CA PHE A 41 12.49 -4.27 -11.20
C PHE A 41 13.00 -5.32 -10.21
N GLN A 42 14.31 -5.59 -10.23
CA GLN A 42 14.93 -6.69 -9.48
C GLN A 42 15.18 -6.36 -8.00
N TYR A 43 15.12 -5.08 -7.64
CA TYR A 43 15.44 -4.59 -6.30
C TYR A 43 14.26 -4.57 -5.34
N ILE A 44 13.16 -5.23 -5.72
CA ILE A 44 12.00 -5.45 -4.85
C ILE A 44 11.77 -6.95 -4.65
N SER A 45 11.29 -7.31 -3.46
CA SER A 45 11.08 -8.66 -2.91
C SER A 45 12.17 -9.13 -1.95
N LEU A 46 11.77 -9.38 -0.69
CA LEU A 46 12.58 -10.04 0.33
C LEU A 46 12.52 -11.58 0.24
N THR A 47 11.64 -12.16 -0.58
CA THR A 47 11.32 -13.60 -0.55
C THR A 47 11.32 -14.23 -1.94
N ASN A 48 11.65 -15.53 -2.00
CA ASN A 48 11.57 -16.38 -3.21
C ASN A 48 10.12 -16.73 -3.62
N SER A 49 9.11 -16.06 -3.06
CA SER A 49 7.69 -16.29 -3.40
C SER A 49 7.22 -15.37 -4.53
N ASN A 50 6.05 -15.69 -5.09
CA ASN A 50 5.39 -14.85 -6.08
C ASN A 50 5.08 -13.47 -5.50
N ARG A 51 5.59 -12.39 -6.11
CA ARG A 51 5.40 -10.99 -5.65
C ARG A 51 3.93 -10.61 -5.42
N TRP A 52 3.01 -11.24 -6.14
CA TRP A 52 1.58 -10.96 -6.06
C TRP A 52 0.85 -11.66 -4.91
N SER A 53 1.46 -12.64 -4.23
CA SER A 53 0.82 -13.28 -3.08
C SER A 53 0.85 -12.41 -1.82
N ASP A 54 1.87 -11.56 -1.71
CA ASP A 54 2.01 -10.55 -0.67
C ASP A 54 2.56 -9.27 -1.32
N LEU A 55 1.67 -8.53 -1.99
CA LEU A 55 2.07 -7.39 -2.81
C LEU A 55 2.68 -6.28 -1.97
N GLU A 56 2.02 -5.89 -0.89
CA GLU A 56 2.51 -4.84 0.03
C GLU A 56 3.89 -5.18 0.60
N GLY A 57 4.10 -6.41 1.10
CA GLY A 57 5.42 -6.83 1.57
C GLY A 57 6.47 -6.88 0.47
N SER A 58 6.07 -7.22 -0.76
CA SER A 58 6.97 -7.30 -1.92
C SER A 58 7.49 -5.94 -2.40
N LEU A 59 6.82 -4.84 -2.07
CA LEU A 59 7.26 -3.47 -2.39
C LEU A 59 8.46 -3.00 -1.54
N THR A 60 8.98 -3.86 -0.66
CA THR A 60 10.19 -3.57 0.10
C THR A 60 11.40 -3.49 -0.81
N ILE A 61 12.14 -2.38 -0.75
CA ILE A 61 13.30 -2.15 -1.60
C ILE A 61 14.60 -2.66 -0.98
N ASN A 62 15.40 -3.31 -1.79
CA ASN A 62 16.82 -3.56 -1.53
C ASN A 62 17.63 -2.38 -2.06
N TYR A 63 17.65 -1.31 -1.28
CA TYR A 63 18.30 -0.04 -1.65
C TYR A 63 19.81 -0.16 -1.79
N GLU A 64 20.45 -1.06 -1.03
CA GLU A 64 21.90 -1.27 -1.11
C GLU A 64 22.33 -1.80 -2.48
N ASP A 65 21.68 -2.87 -2.93
CA ASP A 65 22.00 -3.47 -4.24
C ASP A 65 21.64 -2.51 -5.36
N CYS A 66 20.47 -1.85 -5.29
CA CYS A 66 20.00 -0.89 -6.29
C CYS A 66 21.00 0.26 -6.52
N VAL A 67 21.46 0.90 -5.44
CA VAL A 67 22.43 2.00 -5.53
C VAL A 67 23.79 1.50 -5.98
N SER A 68 24.25 0.36 -5.46
CA SER A 68 25.58 -0.16 -5.78
C SER A 68 25.73 -0.61 -7.23
N ASP A 69 24.71 -1.26 -7.80
CA ASP A 69 24.70 -1.70 -9.19
C ASP A 69 24.64 -0.50 -10.14
N SER A 70 23.80 0.49 -9.84
CA SER A 70 23.69 1.70 -10.65
C SER A 70 25.00 2.50 -10.64
N LEU A 71 25.60 2.71 -9.46
CA LEU A 71 26.91 3.38 -9.36
C LEU A 71 28.03 2.61 -10.06
N ALA A 72 27.99 1.27 -10.10
CA ALA A 72 29.01 0.49 -10.80
C ALA A 72 29.07 0.78 -12.31
N VAL A 73 27.97 1.27 -12.89
CA VAL A 73 27.86 1.63 -14.31
C VAL A 73 27.95 3.13 -14.53
N PHE A 74 27.33 3.94 -13.67
CA PHE A 74 27.12 5.38 -13.86
C PHE A 74 27.92 6.26 -12.90
N TYR A 75 28.97 5.74 -12.27
CA TYR A 75 29.88 6.57 -11.48
C TYR A 75 30.48 7.70 -12.35
N PRO A 76 30.53 8.95 -11.85
CA PRO A 76 31.03 10.08 -12.64
C PRO A 76 32.46 9.86 -13.19
N ASP A 77 32.61 9.79 -14.52
CA ASP A 77 33.90 9.71 -15.20
C ASP A 77 34.44 11.11 -15.52
N LEU A 78 35.53 11.50 -14.87
CA LEU A 78 36.20 12.79 -15.12
C LEU A 78 36.78 12.91 -16.53
N ASN A 79 37.01 11.81 -17.25
CA ASN A 79 37.46 11.83 -18.64
C ASN A 79 36.32 12.08 -19.63
N ASN A 80 35.08 11.99 -19.18
CA ASN A 80 33.91 12.33 -19.97
C ASN A 80 33.65 13.83 -19.86
N ASP A 81 33.85 14.59 -20.95
CA ASP A 81 33.65 16.05 -20.96
C ASP A 81 32.16 16.46 -21.10
N SER A 82 31.22 15.51 -21.09
CA SER A 82 29.78 15.77 -21.12
C SER A 82 29.26 16.18 -19.74
N ASP A 83 28.41 17.21 -19.68
CA ASP A 83 27.69 17.59 -18.46
C ASP A 83 26.74 16.49 -17.97
N SER A 84 26.31 15.55 -18.83
CA SER A 84 25.41 14.44 -18.48
C SER A 84 26.00 13.49 -17.44
N ARG A 85 27.34 13.39 -17.36
CA ARG A 85 28.06 12.48 -16.45
C ARG A 85 27.68 12.64 -14.99
N TRP A 86 27.19 13.82 -14.60
CA TRP A 86 26.76 14.12 -13.24
C TRP A 86 25.35 13.61 -12.93
N TYR A 87 24.53 13.45 -13.97
CA TYR A 87 23.12 13.12 -13.87
C TYR A 87 22.81 11.67 -14.29
N ASP A 88 23.74 10.99 -14.97
CA ASP A 88 23.51 9.62 -15.47
C ASP A 88 23.05 8.66 -14.37
N PHE A 89 23.63 8.73 -13.17
CA PHE A 89 23.20 7.95 -12.00
C PHE A 89 21.78 8.32 -11.52
N GLN A 90 21.47 9.61 -11.44
CA GLN A 90 20.14 10.09 -11.02
C GLN A 90 19.06 9.65 -12.01
N ILE A 91 19.33 9.83 -13.31
CA ILE A 91 18.41 9.48 -14.41
C ILE A 91 18.15 7.98 -14.42
N ASP A 92 19.19 7.15 -14.25
CA ASP A 92 19.03 5.70 -14.19
C ASP A 92 18.12 5.27 -13.03
N LEU A 93 18.34 5.81 -11.82
CA LEU A 93 17.48 5.50 -10.69
C LEU A 93 16.04 6.01 -10.90
N GLU A 94 15.86 7.22 -11.43
CA GLU A 94 14.54 7.77 -11.75
C GLU A 94 13.79 6.89 -12.75
N ASP A 95 14.44 6.48 -13.83
CA ASP A 95 13.84 5.66 -14.87
C ASP A 95 13.43 4.28 -14.35
N GLN A 96 14.22 3.69 -13.46
CA GLN A 96 13.92 2.41 -12.85
C GLN A 96 12.81 2.48 -11.80
N THR A 97 12.69 3.59 -11.06
CA THR A 97 11.79 3.70 -9.90
C THR A 97 10.46 4.38 -10.20
N LYS A 98 10.38 5.24 -11.22
CA LYS A 98 9.20 6.08 -11.50
C LYS A 98 7.86 5.34 -11.61
N PHE A 99 7.85 4.07 -12.01
CA PHE A 99 6.61 3.30 -12.11
C PHE A 99 5.85 3.19 -10.77
N ILE A 100 6.56 3.30 -9.64
CA ILE A 100 5.99 3.11 -8.30
C ILE A 100 4.94 4.16 -7.95
N TYR A 101 5.09 5.37 -8.50
CA TYR A 101 4.23 6.51 -8.21
C TYR A 101 2.80 6.21 -8.64
N ASP A 102 2.63 5.79 -9.89
CA ASP A 102 1.31 5.46 -10.44
C ASP A 102 0.83 4.10 -9.95
N PHE A 103 1.75 3.14 -9.78
CA PHE A 103 1.44 1.79 -9.31
C PHE A 103 0.81 1.79 -7.91
N THR A 104 1.25 2.66 -7.01
CA THR A 104 0.69 2.77 -5.65
C THR A 104 -0.36 3.88 -5.52
N GLY A 105 -0.42 4.80 -6.48
CA GLY A 105 -1.32 5.95 -6.51
C GLY A 105 -2.43 5.77 -7.55
N LEU A 106 -2.29 6.47 -8.69
CA LEU A 106 -3.35 6.59 -9.69
C LEU A 106 -3.94 5.26 -10.16
N TYR A 107 -3.10 4.28 -10.51
CA TYR A 107 -3.58 3.01 -11.06
C TYR A 107 -4.27 2.15 -10.00
N LEU A 108 -3.83 2.23 -8.74
CA LEU A 108 -4.52 1.60 -7.62
C LEU A 108 -5.92 2.21 -7.43
N PHE A 109 -6.02 3.55 -7.48
CA PHE A 109 -7.29 4.25 -7.39
C PHE A 109 -8.22 3.90 -8.55
N GLU A 110 -7.76 3.97 -9.80
CA GLU A 110 -8.56 3.63 -10.98
C GLU A 110 -9.10 2.20 -10.92
N TRP A 111 -8.27 1.24 -10.51
CA TRP A 111 -8.70 -0.14 -10.36
C TRP A 111 -9.86 -0.28 -9.35
N LEU A 112 -9.72 0.34 -8.18
CA LEU A 112 -10.71 0.25 -7.11
C LEU A 112 -11.96 1.10 -7.39
N ASP A 113 -11.84 2.23 -8.09
CA ASP A 113 -12.96 3.09 -8.47
C ASP A 113 -13.90 2.41 -9.48
N ASN A 114 -13.39 1.42 -10.22
CA ASN A 114 -14.17 0.62 -11.17
C ASN A 114 -15.02 -0.48 -10.50
N VAL A 115 -14.98 -0.63 -9.17
CA VAL A 115 -15.79 -1.64 -8.47
C VAL A 115 -17.28 -1.27 -8.52
N ASP A 116 -18.08 -2.13 -9.14
CA ASP A 116 -19.54 -2.01 -9.18
C ASP A 116 -20.21 -2.71 -8.00
N TYR A 117 -20.54 -1.93 -6.98
CA TYR A 117 -21.21 -2.41 -5.76
C TYR A 117 -22.62 -2.97 -6.00
N THR A 118 -23.26 -2.70 -7.14
CA THR A 118 -24.59 -3.23 -7.44
C THR A 118 -24.57 -4.73 -7.73
N LEU A 119 -23.39 -5.28 -8.01
CA LEU A 119 -23.17 -6.69 -8.30
C LEU A 119 -22.82 -7.53 -7.05
N ALA A 120 -22.94 -6.94 -5.84
CA ALA A 120 -22.60 -7.62 -4.59
C ALA A 120 -23.33 -8.96 -4.44
N GLU A 121 -22.56 -10.03 -4.32
CA GLU A 121 -23.03 -11.37 -3.99
C GLU A 121 -23.05 -11.54 -2.45
N HIS A 122 -23.83 -12.50 -1.94
CA HIS A 122 -23.76 -12.95 -0.54
C HIS A 122 -23.87 -11.85 0.56
N THR A 123 -25.02 -11.17 0.61
CA THR A 123 -25.30 -10.18 1.67
C THR A 123 -25.43 -10.82 3.07
N LEU A 124 -24.69 -10.28 4.04
CA LEU A 124 -24.74 -10.63 5.46
C LEU A 124 -25.78 -9.78 6.23
N ASP A 125 -26.21 -10.24 7.40
CA ASP A 125 -27.04 -9.43 8.30
C ASP A 125 -26.13 -8.61 9.22
N LEU A 126 -25.72 -7.43 8.74
CA LEU A 126 -24.86 -6.49 9.47
C LEU A 126 -25.72 -5.43 10.16
N ASN A 127 -25.39 -5.15 11.43
CA ASN A 127 -26.14 -4.20 12.24
C ASN A 127 -25.58 -2.77 12.06
N LEU A 128 -26.46 -1.84 11.73
CA LEU A 128 -26.14 -0.42 11.54
C LEU A 128 -25.56 0.27 12.78
N ASN A 129 -25.80 -0.28 13.97
CA ASN A 129 -25.35 0.31 15.25
C ASN A 129 -24.11 -0.37 15.84
N ASP A 130 -23.58 -1.42 15.18
CA ASP A 130 -22.31 -2.00 15.57
C ASP A 130 -21.15 -1.21 14.94
N LEU A 131 -19.93 -1.45 15.40
CA LEU A 131 -18.72 -0.77 14.91
C LEU A 131 -17.97 -1.62 13.91
N TYR A 132 -17.28 -0.96 12.99
CA TYR A 132 -16.55 -1.61 11.92
C TYR A 132 -15.15 -1.03 11.81
N ILE A 133 -14.14 -1.89 11.73
CA ILE A 133 -12.81 -1.54 11.22
C ILE A 133 -12.65 -2.27 9.90
N THR A 134 -12.28 -1.54 8.85
CA THR A 134 -12.01 -2.12 7.54
C THR A 134 -10.57 -1.84 7.15
N PHE A 135 -9.92 -2.90 6.66
CA PHE A 135 -8.62 -2.88 6.00
C PHE A 135 -8.74 -2.71 4.49
N ASN A 136 -9.96 -2.75 3.96
CA ASN A 136 -10.23 -2.52 2.54
C ASN A 136 -10.29 -1.04 2.25
N TYR A 137 -9.81 -0.67 1.07
CA TYR A 137 -9.87 0.70 0.55
C TYR A 137 -11.26 1.04 -0.05
N THR A 138 -12.06 0.02 -0.34
CA THR A 138 -13.40 0.11 -0.95
C THR A 138 -14.47 0.49 0.07
N SER A 139 -15.64 0.91 -0.41
CA SER A 139 -16.78 1.29 0.44
C SER A 139 -17.90 0.26 0.44
N THR A 140 -17.55 -1.03 0.56
CA THR A 140 -18.53 -2.12 0.63
C THR A 140 -19.51 -1.95 1.80
N LEU A 141 -19.01 -1.59 2.99
CA LEU A 141 -19.84 -1.40 4.18
C LEU A 141 -20.85 -0.26 4.02
N GLU A 142 -20.44 0.84 3.38
CA GLU A 142 -21.29 2.01 3.15
C GLU A 142 -22.28 1.76 2.02
N ARG A 143 -21.83 1.22 0.89
CA ARG A 143 -22.63 1.14 -0.34
C ARG A 143 -23.52 -0.08 -0.42
N VAL A 144 -23.11 -1.22 0.17
CA VAL A 144 -23.90 -2.46 0.16
C VAL A 144 -24.74 -2.59 1.43
N TYR A 145 -24.18 -2.19 2.58
CA TYR A 145 -24.81 -2.40 3.89
C TYR A 145 -25.37 -1.12 4.52
N GLU A 146 -25.17 0.04 3.91
CA GLU A 146 -25.65 1.34 4.40
C GLU A 146 -25.17 1.66 5.83
N ILE A 147 -24.03 1.08 6.24
CA ILE A 147 -23.47 1.35 7.57
C ILE A 147 -23.09 2.84 7.66
N PRO A 148 -23.48 3.56 8.72
CA PRO A 148 -23.09 4.95 8.90
C PRO A 148 -21.58 5.11 8.97
N ILE A 149 -21.03 6.11 8.27
CA ILE A 149 -19.58 6.36 8.23
C ILE A 149 -18.95 6.59 9.61
N ASP A 150 -19.71 7.17 10.55
CA ASP A 150 -19.26 7.37 11.94
C ASP A 150 -19.00 6.04 12.67
N ASN A 151 -19.61 4.95 12.20
CA ASN A 151 -19.45 3.60 12.71
C ASN A 151 -18.39 2.80 11.94
N ILE A 152 -17.66 3.40 10.98
CA ILE A 152 -16.64 2.73 10.18
C ILE A 152 -15.31 3.44 10.33
N PHE A 153 -14.28 2.66 10.67
CA PHE A 153 -12.90 3.10 10.69
C PHE A 153 -12.10 2.43 9.57
N HIS A 154 -11.85 3.19 8.51
CA HIS A 154 -10.95 2.81 7.42
C HIS A 154 -9.50 3.00 7.87
N ILE A 155 -8.84 1.91 8.24
CA ILE A 155 -7.53 1.98 8.91
C ILE A 155 -6.41 2.47 7.98
N HIS A 156 -6.47 2.12 6.69
CA HIS A 156 -5.52 2.56 5.67
C HIS A 156 -6.10 3.62 4.74
N GLY A 157 -7.24 4.21 5.11
CA GLY A 157 -7.94 5.17 4.28
C GLY A 157 -8.87 4.52 3.24
N SER A 158 -9.47 5.35 2.39
CA SER A 158 -10.59 4.95 1.53
C SER A 158 -10.62 5.77 0.24
N ILE A 159 -11.00 5.11 -0.86
CA ILE A 159 -11.15 5.75 -2.18
C ILE A 159 -12.24 6.84 -2.18
N GLU A 160 -13.28 6.74 -1.36
CA GLU A 160 -14.36 7.75 -1.33
C GLU A 160 -13.92 9.09 -0.75
N LYS A 161 -12.80 9.13 -0.02
CA LYS A 161 -12.24 10.37 0.50
C LYS A 161 -11.45 11.14 -0.56
N VAL A 162 -11.06 10.48 -1.65
CA VAL A 162 -10.36 11.13 -2.76
C VAL A 162 -11.37 11.97 -3.54
N GLU A 163 -11.24 13.29 -3.46
CA GLU A 163 -12.09 14.19 -4.23
C GLU A 163 -11.72 14.12 -5.72
N ARG A 164 -12.55 13.47 -6.55
CA ARG A 164 -12.33 13.35 -8.00
C ARG A 164 -12.13 14.70 -8.72
N SER A 165 -12.61 15.80 -8.16
CA SER A 165 -12.37 17.15 -8.68
C SER A 165 -10.95 17.66 -8.47
N GLN A 166 -10.19 17.08 -7.55
CA GLN A 166 -8.79 17.40 -7.30
C GLN A 166 -7.84 16.64 -8.23
N ILE A 167 -8.29 15.49 -8.76
CA ILE A 167 -7.58 14.73 -9.79
C ILE A 167 -7.56 15.58 -11.07
N GLN A 168 -6.37 16.00 -11.49
CA GLN A 168 -6.16 16.84 -12.66
C GLN A 168 -6.22 15.98 -13.92
N ASN A 169 -7.01 16.42 -14.90
CA ASN A 169 -7.14 15.75 -16.19
C ASN A 169 -6.24 16.32 -17.30
N TRP A 170 -5.65 17.53 -17.18
CA TRP A 170 -4.73 18.14 -18.18
C TRP A 170 -4.34 19.59 -17.82
N PHE A 171 -3.08 20.00 -18.02
CA PHE A 171 -2.73 21.38 -18.43
C PHE A 171 -1.48 21.34 -19.32
N ILE A 172 -1.52 22.00 -20.48
CA ILE A 172 -0.43 22.04 -21.49
C ILE A 172 0.44 23.31 -21.29
N PRO A 173 1.67 23.22 -20.75
CA PRO A 173 2.70 24.22 -21.01
C PRO A 173 3.30 24.08 -22.42
N TYR A 174 4.02 25.09 -22.90
CA TYR A 174 4.51 25.13 -24.28
C TYR A 174 5.76 24.23 -24.47
N PHE A 175 5.68 23.23 -25.35
CA PHE A 175 6.76 22.30 -25.68
C PHE A 175 7.24 22.41 -27.14
N ARG A 176 8.45 21.90 -27.45
CA ARG A 176 9.09 22.02 -28.78
C ARG A 176 8.66 20.95 -29.78
N THR A 177 8.22 19.78 -29.33
CA THR A 177 7.68 18.70 -30.18
C THR A 177 6.43 18.10 -29.51
N ILE A 178 5.59 17.41 -30.28
CA ILE A 178 4.33 16.82 -29.79
C ILE A 178 4.61 15.58 -28.92
N GLU A 179 5.55 14.73 -29.31
CA GLU A 179 5.92 13.53 -28.52
C GLU A 179 6.61 13.90 -27.19
N ASP A 180 7.46 14.93 -27.15
CA ASP A 180 8.07 15.41 -25.90
C ASP A 180 7.04 16.06 -24.97
N ALA A 181 5.99 16.68 -25.53
CA ALA A 181 4.88 17.25 -24.77
C ALA A 181 4.02 16.14 -24.15
N GLU A 182 3.62 15.16 -24.96
CA GLU A 182 2.73 14.07 -24.55
C GLU A 182 3.36 13.19 -23.46
N ILE A 183 4.65 12.90 -23.56
CA ILE A 183 5.37 12.12 -22.54
C ILE A 183 5.58 12.95 -21.28
N ALA A 184 6.07 14.19 -21.37
CA ALA A 184 6.33 15.01 -20.17
C ALA A 184 5.05 15.46 -19.44
N GLU A 185 3.94 15.68 -20.15
CA GLU A 185 2.64 16.10 -19.58
C GLU A 185 1.94 14.97 -18.82
N GLN A 186 2.01 13.74 -19.33
CA GLN A 186 1.39 12.59 -18.67
C GLN A 186 2.10 12.28 -17.35
N PHE A 187 3.44 12.31 -17.34
CA PHE A 187 4.24 12.05 -16.13
C PHE A 187 4.01 13.06 -14.99
N GLN A 188 3.90 14.37 -15.26
CA GLN A 188 3.69 15.36 -14.19
C GLN A 188 2.28 15.36 -13.61
N ALA A 189 1.27 15.05 -14.43
CA ALA A 189 -0.11 14.96 -13.96
C ALA A 189 -0.33 13.70 -13.12
N ASP A 190 0.23 12.57 -13.54
CA ASP A 190 0.07 11.29 -12.86
C ASP A 190 0.80 11.27 -11.51
N GLU A 191 1.99 11.90 -11.41
CA GLU A 191 2.70 12.08 -10.14
C GLU A 191 1.91 12.94 -9.15
N PHE A 192 1.39 14.09 -9.60
CA PHE A 192 0.56 14.99 -8.79
C PHE A 192 -0.74 14.31 -8.31
N ASN A 193 -1.42 13.59 -9.20
CA ASN A 193 -2.63 12.85 -8.88
C ASN A 193 -2.35 11.74 -7.87
N SER A 194 -1.23 11.05 -8.04
CA SER A 194 -0.79 9.99 -7.14
C SER A 194 -0.45 10.52 -5.75
N ASP A 195 0.12 11.73 -5.64
CA ASP A 195 0.33 12.40 -4.34
C ASP A 195 -0.98 12.68 -3.61
N ILE A 196 -1.98 13.23 -4.31
CA ILE A 196 -3.32 13.45 -3.73
C ILE A 196 -3.91 12.14 -3.22
N ILE A 197 -3.83 11.07 -4.00
CA ILE A 197 -4.38 9.76 -3.62
C ILE A 197 -3.70 9.24 -2.36
N ARG A 198 -2.38 9.38 -2.25
CA ARG A 198 -1.59 8.96 -1.08
C ARG A 198 -1.90 9.74 0.21
N GLU A 199 -2.49 10.93 0.12
CA GLU A 199 -3.01 11.62 1.31
C GLU A 199 -4.19 10.88 1.95
N TYR A 200 -4.95 10.12 1.15
CA TYR A 200 -6.19 9.48 1.57
C TYR A 200 -6.10 7.96 1.64
N ILE A 201 -5.08 7.35 1.04
CA ILE A 201 -4.87 5.90 0.96
C ILE A 201 -3.43 5.56 1.31
N GLN A 202 -3.24 4.58 2.18
CA GLN A 202 -1.93 4.11 2.60
C GLN A 202 -1.68 2.69 2.10
N PHE A 203 -1.08 2.58 0.92
CA PHE A 203 -0.73 1.31 0.29
C PHE A 203 0.78 1.22 0.08
N GLY A 204 1.41 0.15 0.58
CA GLY A 204 2.86 -0.01 0.53
C GLY A 204 3.39 -1.03 1.53
N SER A 205 4.71 -1.13 1.63
CA SER A 205 5.39 -2.00 2.59
C SER A 205 5.58 -1.31 3.94
N ILE A 206 5.35 -2.05 5.03
CA ILE A 206 5.71 -1.62 6.39
C ILE A 206 7.21 -1.70 6.66
N TYR A 207 7.98 -2.35 5.77
CA TYR A 207 9.42 -2.57 5.93
C TYR A 207 10.27 -1.49 5.26
N ASN A 208 9.66 -0.61 4.47
CA ASN A 208 10.33 0.56 3.92
C ASN A 208 10.38 1.65 5.01
N ASP A 209 11.58 2.01 5.46
CA ASP A 209 11.83 3.12 6.38
C ASP A 209 12.71 4.18 5.67
N PRO A 210 12.11 5.21 5.06
CA PRO A 210 12.85 6.21 4.29
C PRO A 210 13.90 6.97 5.12
N LEU A 211 13.66 7.16 6.43
CA LEU A 211 14.62 7.84 7.30
C LEU A 211 15.84 6.96 7.56
N GLN A 212 15.62 5.69 7.90
CA GLN A 212 16.71 4.74 8.11
C GLN A 212 17.53 4.53 6.83
N ILE A 213 16.86 4.38 5.68
CA ILE A 213 17.52 4.20 4.38
C ILE A 213 18.39 5.41 4.05
N LYS A 214 17.88 6.62 4.30
CA LYS A 214 18.64 7.86 4.10
C LYS A 214 19.89 7.90 4.98
N GLU A 215 19.76 7.63 6.27
CA GLU A 215 20.89 7.61 7.21
C GLU A 215 21.96 6.58 6.79
N ASP A 216 21.54 5.40 6.34
CA ASP A 216 22.46 4.34 5.91
C ASP A 216 23.21 4.70 4.63
N LEU A 217 22.53 5.28 3.64
CA LEU A 217 23.13 5.71 2.39
C LEU A 217 24.05 6.93 2.58
N GLU A 218 23.65 7.91 3.39
CA GLU A 218 24.50 9.05 3.78
C GLU A 218 25.77 8.58 4.48
N LYS A 219 25.67 7.61 5.39
CA LYS A 219 26.84 7.05 6.07
C LYS A 219 27.78 6.29 5.12
N ARG A 220 27.24 5.67 4.06
CA ARG A 220 28.01 4.84 3.13
C ARG A 220 28.69 5.67 2.04
N TYR A 221 28.01 6.69 1.53
CA TYR A 221 28.45 7.46 0.37
C TYR A 221 28.77 8.93 0.69
N GLY A 222 28.45 9.44 1.87
CA GLY A 222 28.61 10.86 2.23
C GLY A 222 30.04 11.38 2.22
N ASP A 223 31.04 10.50 2.31
CA ASP A 223 32.47 10.85 2.19
C ASP A 223 33.00 10.75 0.74
N ASP A 224 32.16 10.42 -0.25
CA ASP A 224 32.56 10.35 -1.66
C ASP A 224 32.76 11.74 -2.26
N ASP A 225 33.81 11.89 -3.09
CA ASP A 225 34.18 13.17 -3.72
C ASP A 225 33.06 13.75 -4.61
N PHE A 226 32.16 12.90 -5.12
CA PHE A 226 31.04 13.30 -5.98
C PHE A 226 29.67 13.22 -5.28
N TYR A 227 29.65 13.04 -3.95
CA TYR A 227 28.42 12.84 -3.20
C TYR A 227 27.38 13.94 -3.48
N SER A 228 27.67 15.20 -3.14
CA SER A 228 26.70 16.29 -3.24
C SER A 228 26.30 16.69 -4.67
N VAL A 229 27.07 16.30 -5.69
CA VAL A 229 26.85 16.74 -7.08
C VAL A 229 26.20 15.67 -7.95
N SER A 230 26.26 14.40 -7.55
CA SER A 230 25.78 13.28 -8.37
C SER A 230 25.07 12.22 -7.54
N ILE A 231 25.69 11.74 -6.46
CA ILE A 231 25.15 10.60 -5.70
C ILE A 231 23.95 11.02 -4.84
N GLU A 232 24.01 12.17 -4.17
CA GLU A 232 22.92 12.67 -3.33
C GLU A 232 21.59 12.85 -4.11
N PRO A 233 21.55 13.47 -5.31
CA PRO A 233 20.34 13.52 -6.13
C PRO A 233 19.76 12.14 -6.48
N GLY A 234 20.59 11.15 -6.83
CA GLY A 234 20.09 9.81 -7.12
C GLY A 234 19.60 9.07 -5.87
N ILE A 235 20.28 9.24 -4.73
CA ILE A 235 19.78 8.74 -3.44
C ILE A 235 18.42 9.38 -3.11
N ALA A 236 18.23 10.68 -3.36
CA ALA A 236 16.96 11.36 -3.12
C ALA A 236 15.81 10.71 -3.90
N ASN A 237 16.00 10.39 -5.19
CA ASN A 237 15.01 9.67 -6.00
C ASN A 237 14.63 8.30 -5.39
N LEU A 238 15.61 7.59 -4.81
CA LEU A 238 15.35 6.32 -4.14
C LEU A 238 14.58 6.50 -2.82
N ILE A 239 14.90 7.55 -2.07
CA ILE A 239 14.14 7.91 -0.86
C ILE A 239 12.71 8.27 -1.21
N ASP A 240 12.48 8.94 -2.34
CA ASP A 240 11.12 9.25 -2.81
C ASP A 240 10.36 8.00 -3.22
N PHE A 241 11.00 7.03 -3.90
CA PHE A 241 10.42 5.69 -4.10
C PHE A 241 10.00 5.07 -2.76
N CYS A 242 10.88 5.13 -1.75
CA CYS A 242 10.59 4.56 -0.43
C CYS A 242 9.38 5.25 0.21
N ASN A 243 9.35 6.58 0.21
CA ASN A 243 8.24 7.37 0.74
C ASN A 243 6.91 6.98 0.10
N VAL A 244 6.91 6.79 -1.22
CA VAL A 244 5.72 6.40 -2.00
C VAL A 244 5.29 4.97 -1.70
N ALA A 245 6.24 4.05 -1.54
CA ALA A 245 6.00 2.64 -1.29
C ALA A 245 5.97 2.26 0.20
N THR A 246 5.91 3.23 1.13
CA THR A 246 5.88 2.98 2.58
C THR A 246 4.45 2.98 3.11
N LYS A 247 4.16 1.99 3.96
CA LYS A 247 2.96 1.93 4.79
C LYS A 247 3.30 2.25 6.25
N ASP A 248 3.21 3.52 6.61
CA ASP A 248 3.45 4.03 7.97
C ASP A 248 2.26 3.76 8.90
N ILE A 249 2.18 2.54 9.42
CA ILE A 249 1.08 2.09 10.28
C ILE A 249 0.95 2.90 11.58
N LYS A 250 2.07 3.46 12.09
CA LYS A 250 2.14 4.16 13.37
C LYS A 250 1.31 5.44 13.36
N ARG A 251 1.14 6.09 12.19
CA ARG A 251 0.26 7.24 12.02
C ARG A 251 -1.19 6.94 12.41
N ASN A 252 -1.62 5.68 12.27
CA ASN A 252 -3.01 5.29 12.50
C ASN A 252 -3.27 4.83 13.94
N TYR A 253 -2.22 4.59 14.74
CA TYR A 253 -2.33 3.98 16.08
C TYR A 253 -3.17 4.79 17.04
N GLU A 254 -2.92 6.10 17.13
CA GLU A 254 -3.64 6.98 18.06
C GLU A 254 -5.13 7.09 17.68
N TYR A 255 -5.43 7.18 16.38
CA TYR A 255 -6.81 7.24 15.89
C TYR A 255 -7.56 5.93 16.10
N LEU A 256 -6.93 4.79 15.78
CA LEU A 256 -7.49 3.46 16.01
C LEU A 256 -7.76 3.23 17.50
N LYS A 257 -6.78 3.54 18.36
CA LYS A 257 -6.92 3.42 19.80
C LYS A 257 -8.07 4.27 20.31
N LYS A 258 -8.16 5.53 19.87
CA LYS A 258 -9.26 6.44 20.23
C LYS A 258 -10.61 5.88 19.79
N TYR A 259 -10.71 5.38 18.57
CA TYR A 259 -11.93 4.79 18.02
C TYR A 259 -12.41 3.58 18.86
N ILE A 260 -11.49 2.73 19.33
CA ILE A 260 -11.82 1.57 20.16
C ILE A 260 -12.23 2.00 21.59
N ILE A 261 -11.44 2.83 22.28
CA ILE A 261 -11.66 3.14 23.70
C ILE A 261 -12.89 4.00 23.98
N GLN A 262 -13.41 4.70 22.97
CA GLN A 262 -14.60 5.55 23.12
C GLN A 262 -15.90 4.74 23.17
N ASN A 263 -15.80 3.42 23.05
CA ASN A 263 -16.92 2.52 22.83
C ASN A 263 -16.87 1.32 23.77
N GLU A 264 -18.04 0.85 24.24
CA GLU A 264 -18.14 -0.37 25.06
C GLU A 264 -18.33 -1.60 24.15
N ILE A 265 -17.22 -2.30 23.88
CA ILE A 265 -17.16 -3.45 22.99
C ILE A 265 -17.17 -4.74 23.81
N ASP A 266 -18.13 -5.62 23.53
CA ASP A 266 -18.30 -6.90 24.24
C ASP A 266 -17.80 -8.09 23.41
N GLN A 267 -17.80 -7.93 22.07
CA GLN A 267 -17.47 -8.98 21.11
C GLN A 267 -16.68 -8.40 19.94
N VAL A 268 -15.64 -9.12 19.52
CA VAL A 268 -14.87 -8.86 18.31
C VAL A 268 -15.19 -9.95 17.28
N ILE A 269 -15.48 -9.56 16.04
CA ILE A 269 -15.75 -10.49 14.95
C ILE A 269 -14.76 -10.21 13.81
N ILE A 270 -14.02 -11.22 13.39
CA ILE A 270 -13.08 -11.11 12.28
C ILE A 270 -13.66 -11.78 11.04
N MET A 271 -13.70 -11.05 9.91
CA MET A 271 -14.21 -11.55 8.62
C MET A 271 -13.22 -11.25 7.49
N GLY A 272 -12.73 -12.29 6.81
CA GLY A 272 -11.98 -12.12 5.56
C GLY A 272 -10.64 -11.38 5.69
N HIS A 273 -10.09 -11.28 6.90
CA HIS A 273 -8.83 -10.58 7.15
C HIS A 273 -7.67 -11.56 7.33
N SER A 274 -6.51 -11.23 6.75
CA SER A 274 -5.26 -11.99 6.96
C SER A 274 -4.58 -11.54 8.26
N ILE A 275 -5.11 -12.00 9.40
CA ILE A 275 -4.69 -11.52 10.73
C ILE A 275 -3.22 -11.78 11.10
N MET A 276 -2.55 -12.69 10.39
CA MET A 276 -1.13 -13.01 10.56
C MET A 276 -0.23 -12.37 9.48
N GLY A 277 -0.79 -11.56 8.58
CA GLY A 277 -0.04 -10.89 7.51
C GLY A 277 0.63 -9.57 7.96
N VAL A 278 0.87 -8.69 6.99
CA VAL A 278 1.53 -7.37 7.20
C VAL A 278 0.79 -6.49 8.23
N ASP A 279 -0.50 -6.71 8.42
CA ASP A 279 -1.34 -5.93 9.35
C ASP A 279 -1.32 -6.46 10.80
N ASN A 280 -0.51 -7.49 11.11
CA ASN A 280 -0.47 -8.10 12.44
C ASN A 280 -0.12 -7.09 13.55
N ASP A 281 0.66 -6.06 13.24
CA ASP A 281 1.12 -5.07 14.20
C ASP A 281 -0.04 -4.26 14.81
N TYR A 282 -1.11 -3.98 14.04
CA TYR A 282 -2.32 -3.38 14.60
C TYR A 282 -2.98 -4.27 15.67
N TYR A 283 -2.97 -5.58 15.45
CA TYR A 283 -3.50 -6.53 16.43
C TYR A 283 -2.60 -6.61 17.66
N ASN A 284 -1.29 -6.75 17.44
CA ASN A 284 -0.30 -6.90 18.49
C ASN A 284 -0.23 -5.68 19.41
N ASP A 285 -0.21 -4.48 18.82
CA ASP A 285 0.11 -3.25 19.55
C ASP A 285 -1.15 -2.57 20.13
N ILE A 286 -2.30 -2.71 19.47
CA ILE A 286 -3.51 -1.94 19.80
C ILE A 286 -4.73 -2.84 20.07
N ILE A 287 -5.18 -3.62 19.08
CA ILE A 287 -6.50 -4.27 19.15
C ILE A 287 -6.52 -5.32 20.27
N VAL A 288 -5.55 -6.24 20.31
CA VAL A 288 -5.51 -7.29 21.33
C VAL A 288 -5.28 -6.71 22.72
N PRO A 289 -4.30 -5.82 22.97
CA PRO A 289 -4.13 -5.20 24.28
C PRO A 289 -5.39 -4.52 24.85
N LEU A 290 -6.27 -3.99 23.99
CA LEU A 290 -7.50 -3.34 24.41
C LEU A 290 -8.70 -4.28 24.53
N LEU A 291 -8.77 -5.34 23.73
CA LEU A 291 -9.98 -6.16 23.55
C LEU A 291 -9.77 -7.66 23.85
N LYS A 292 -8.64 -8.03 24.45
CA LYS A 292 -8.31 -9.44 24.76
C LYS A 292 -9.39 -10.16 25.56
N ASP A 293 -10.05 -9.48 26.49
CA ASP A 293 -11.03 -10.08 27.40
C ASP A 293 -12.46 -10.19 26.81
N CYS A 294 -12.69 -9.58 25.64
CA CYS A 294 -13.93 -9.69 24.88
C CYS A 294 -14.11 -11.12 24.34
N PHE A 295 -15.31 -11.43 23.84
CA PHE A 295 -15.53 -12.67 23.09
C PHE A 295 -15.10 -12.50 21.64
N TRP A 296 -14.34 -13.44 21.08
CA TRP A 296 -13.83 -13.36 19.70
C TRP A 296 -14.47 -14.40 18.78
N THR A 297 -15.09 -13.96 17.69
CA THR A 297 -15.61 -14.83 16.65
C THR A 297 -14.75 -14.72 15.41
N PHE A 298 -14.17 -15.82 14.93
CA PHE A 298 -13.36 -15.82 13.72
C PHE A 298 -14.06 -16.57 12.59
N TYR A 299 -14.33 -15.88 11.49
CA TYR A 299 -14.81 -16.49 10.26
C TYR A 299 -13.63 -17.02 9.45
N TYR A 300 -13.69 -18.28 9.01
CA TYR A 300 -12.66 -18.91 8.19
C TYR A 300 -13.24 -19.55 6.92
N TYR A 301 -12.50 -19.45 5.82
CA TYR A 301 -12.95 -19.93 4.50
C TYR A 301 -12.23 -21.21 4.05
N ASN A 302 -11.02 -21.47 4.53
CA ASN A 302 -10.25 -22.69 4.24
C ASN A 302 -9.40 -23.15 5.45
N ASN A 303 -8.73 -24.29 5.31
CA ASN A 303 -7.92 -24.87 6.39
C ASN A 303 -6.64 -24.08 6.68
N GLU A 304 -6.09 -23.40 5.68
CA GLU A 304 -4.87 -22.58 5.85
C GLU A 304 -5.19 -21.36 6.72
N ASN A 305 -6.23 -20.62 6.38
CA ASN A 305 -6.72 -19.50 7.18
C ASN A 305 -7.12 -19.91 8.60
N LEU A 306 -7.75 -21.09 8.78
CA LEU A 306 -8.03 -21.62 10.11
C LEU A 306 -6.76 -21.90 10.92
N ASN A 307 -5.67 -22.33 10.26
CA ASN A 307 -4.39 -22.55 10.92
C ASN A 307 -3.76 -21.22 11.39
N ASP A 308 -3.84 -20.18 10.58
CA ASP A 308 -3.38 -18.84 10.96
C ASP A 308 -4.19 -18.28 12.14
N ILE A 309 -5.50 -18.51 12.15
CA ILE A 309 -6.38 -18.13 13.27
C ILE A 309 -6.00 -18.87 14.56
N LYS A 310 -5.69 -20.17 14.49
CA LYS A 310 -5.22 -20.92 15.65
C LYS A 310 -3.90 -20.39 16.19
N GLN A 311 -2.94 -20.10 15.30
CA GLN A 311 -1.67 -19.49 15.69
C GLN A 311 -1.88 -18.12 16.35
N PHE A 312 -2.78 -17.30 15.82
CA PHE A 312 -3.13 -16.01 16.41
C PHE A 312 -3.70 -16.16 17.84
N VAL A 313 -4.68 -17.06 18.02
CA VAL A 313 -5.29 -17.34 19.32
C VAL A 313 -4.26 -17.85 20.32
N GLU A 314 -3.35 -18.73 19.90
CA GLU A 314 -2.25 -19.23 20.73
C GLU A 314 -1.25 -18.12 21.09
N LYS A 315 -0.78 -17.35 20.09
CA LYS A 315 0.17 -16.23 20.25
C LYS A 315 -0.32 -15.24 21.30
N PHE A 316 -1.60 -14.86 21.23
CA PHE A 316 -2.17 -13.85 22.12
C PHE A 316 -2.84 -14.42 23.38
N SER A 317 -2.96 -15.75 23.48
CA SER A 317 -3.63 -16.45 24.57
C SER A 317 -5.07 -15.94 24.74
N ILE A 318 -5.85 -15.93 23.66
CA ILE A 318 -7.27 -15.53 23.69
C ILE A 318 -8.06 -16.67 24.32
N GLU A 319 -8.82 -16.39 25.38
CA GLU A 319 -9.53 -17.44 26.14
C GLU A 319 -10.97 -17.68 25.67
N LYS A 320 -11.65 -16.61 25.22
CA LYS A 320 -13.06 -16.64 24.85
C LYS A 320 -13.20 -16.47 23.34
N TYR A 321 -13.32 -17.58 22.63
CA TYR A 321 -13.44 -17.54 21.18
C TYR A 321 -14.25 -18.68 20.59
N GLU A 322 -14.69 -18.48 19.34
CA GLU A 322 -15.26 -19.51 18.48
C GLU A 322 -14.77 -19.38 17.04
N TYR A 323 -14.87 -20.49 16.30
CA TYR A 323 -14.57 -20.53 14.87
C TYR A 323 -15.84 -20.82 14.09
N ILE A 324 -16.16 -19.97 13.12
CA ILE A 324 -17.30 -20.14 12.24
C ILE A 324 -16.78 -20.33 10.82
N LYS A 325 -17.24 -21.37 10.15
CA LYS A 325 -16.92 -21.55 8.73
C LYS A 325 -17.77 -20.58 7.92
N TRP A 326 -17.13 -19.80 7.06
CA TRP A 326 -17.79 -18.94 6.10
C TRP A 326 -18.37 -19.73 4.94
#